data_AF-A0A174VZR5-F1
#
_entry.id   AF-A0A174VZR5-F1
#
_cell.length_a   1.000
_cell.length_b   1.000
_cell.length_c   1.000
_cell.angle_alpha   90.00
_cell.angle_beta   90.00
_cell.angle_gamma   90.00
#
_symmetry.space_group_name_H-M   'P 1'
#
loop_
_entity.id
_entity.type
_entity.pdbx_description
1 polymer ?
#
loop_
_entity_poly.entity_id
_entity_poly.type
_entity_poly.pdbx_seq_one_letter_code
_entity_poly.pdbx_strand_id
1 'polypeptide(L)'
;MRRTQELFVLMFLLRGLPFVDLAYLRKSDLHDNVITYRRRKTGRPLSVTLTREAMVLLKRYMNRDSSSPYLFSLLESREGTKEAYREYQLALRGFNQQLLLLGRLLGLGDRLSSYTARHTWATTAYYCEIHPGIISEAMGHSSITVTETYLKPFRNKKIDEANQLVTDFVKRTVSGLIA
;
A
#
# COMPACT_ATOMS: atom_id res chain seq x y z
N MET A 1 1.16 -19.14 -8.78
CA MET A 1 0.28 -18.59 -7.70
C MET A 1 1.03 -18.09 -6.46
N ARG A 2 1.88 -18.88 -5.77
CA ARG A 2 2.55 -18.43 -4.51
C ARG A 2 3.31 -17.09 -4.64
N ARG A 3 4.09 -16.92 -5.72
CA ARG A 3 4.80 -15.65 -6.01
C ARG A 3 3.84 -14.46 -6.08
N THR A 4 2.71 -14.59 -6.77
CA THR A 4 1.70 -13.53 -6.89
C THR A 4 1.10 -13.18 -5.53
N GLN A 5 0.74 -14.19 -4.73
CA GLN A 5 0.21 -13.98 -3.38
C GLN A 5 1.21 -13.23 -2.49
N GLU A 6 2.46 -13.67 -2.45
CA GLU A 6 3.48 -13.05 -1.61
C GLU A 6 3.86 -11.63 -2.08
N LEU A 7 3.90 -11.38 -3.40
CA LEU A 7 4.06 -10.02 -3.93
C LEU A 7 2.85 -9.13 -3.63
N PHE A 8 1.63 -9.66 -3.65
CA PHE A 8 0.43 -8.92 -3.23
C PHE A 8 0.49 -8.54 -1.75
N VAL A 9 0.93 -9.45 -0.88
CA VAL A 9 1.17 -9.18 0.54
C VAL A 9 2.26 -8.13 0.71
N LEU A 10 3.36 -8.23 -0.04
CA LEU A 10 4.42 -7.22 -0.02
C LEU A 10 3.90 -5.84 -0.43
N MET A 11 3.09 -5.74 -1.48
CA MET A 11 2.46 -4.47 -1.88
C MET A 11 1.61 -3.87 -0.75
N PHE A 12 0.86 -4.70 -0.02
CA PHE A 12 0.11 -4.26 1.16
C PHE A 12 1.03 -3.75 2.27
N LEU A 13 2.08 -4.51 2.62
CA LEU A 13 3.06 -4.13 3.65
C LEU A 13 3.81 -2.84 3.30
N LEU A 14 4.01 -2.56 2.01
CA LEU A 14 4.60 -1.33 1.49
C LEU A 14 3.58 -0.19 1.32
N ARG A 15 2.65 -0.06 2.28
CA ARG A 15 1.61 1.00 2.31
C ARG A 15 0.69 0.99 1.08
N GLY A 16 0.35 -0.20 0.59
CA GLY A 16 -0.50 -0.33 -0.59
C GLY A 16 0.19 0.17 -1.86
N LEU A 17 1.44 -0.25 -2.08
CA LEU A 17 2.24 0.07 -3.26
C LEU A 17 1.51 -0.39 -4.54
N PRO A 18 1.19 0.50 -5.49
CA PRO A 18 0.63 0.14 -6.78
C PRO A 18 1.60 -0.72 -7.58
N PHE A 19 1.06 -1.59 -8.42
CA PHE A 19 1.86 -2.49 -9.23
C PHE A 19 2.80 -1.75 -10.19
N VAL A 20 2.39 -0.59 -10.72
CA VAL A 20 3.26 0.23 -11.58
C VAL A 20 4.47 0.78 -10.81
N ASP A 21 4.32 1.11 -9.53
CA ASP A 21 5.46 1.56 -8.74
C ASP A 21 6.34 0.35 -8.40
N LEU A 22 5.75 -0.80 -8.04
CA LEU A 22 6.47 -2.07 -7.82
C LEU A 22 7.31 -2.50 -9.03
N ALA A 23 6.72 -2.45 -10.23
CA ALA A 23 7.35 -2.91 -11.47
C ALA A 23 8.61 -2.13 -11.83
N TYR A 24 8.66 -0.85 -11.46
CA TYR A 24 9.77 0.03 -11.81
C TYR A 24 10.63 0.44 -10.61
N LEU A 25 10.39 -0.10 -9.41
CA LEU A 25 11.31 0.07 -8.29
C LEU A 25 12.70 -0.38 -8.73
N ARG A 26 13.71 0.41 -8.40
CA ARG A 26 15.11 0.13 -8.72
C ARG A 26 15.84 -0.38 -7.50
N LYS A 27 16.94 -1.09 -7.71
CA LYS A 27 17.81 -1.53 -6.61
C LYS A 27 18.39 -0.35 -5.84
N SER A 28 18.69 0.74 -6.54
CA SER A 28 19.13 2.01 -5.95
C SER A 28 18.07 2.68 -5.08
N ASP A 29 16.80 2.28 -5.16
CA ASP A 29 15.75 2.86 -4.32
C ASP A 29 15.75 2.24 -2.91
N LEU A 30 16.40 1.08 -2.74
CA LEU A 30 16.52 0.37 -1.47
C LEU A 30 17.88 0.67 -0.81
N HIS A 31 17.84 1.28 0.37
CA HIS A 31 19.00 1.47 1.23
C HIS A 31 18.70 0.87 2.60
N ASP A 32 19.50 -0.09 3.04
CA ASP A 32 19.27 -0.91 4.24
C ASP A 32 17.88 -1.55 4.26
N ASN A 33 16.97 -1.02 5.08
CA ASN A 33 15.58 -1.44 5.19
C ASN A 33 14.60 -0.35 4.78
N VAL A 34 15.02 0.66 4.01
CA VAL A 34 14.19 1.77 3.56
C VAL A 34 14.12 1.80 2.05
N ILE A 35 12.90 1.83 1.50
CA ILE A 35 12.65 2.09 0.08
C ILE A 35 12.24 3.55 -0.08
N THR A 36 12.98 4.29 -0.91
CA THR A 36 12.68 5.67 -1.28
C THR A 36 12.46 5.78 -2.78
N TYR A 37 11.28 6.25 -3.19
CA TYR A 37 10.87 6.30 -4.60
C TYR A 37 9.93 7.47 -4.87
N ARG A 38 9.70 7.80 -6.14
CA ARG A 38 8.67 8.76 -6.55
C ARG A 38 7.47 8.04 -7.12
N ARG A 39 6.28 8.41 -6.65
CA ARG A 39 5.00 7.90 -7.17
C ARG A 39 4.87 8.22 -8.65
N ARG A 40 4.64 7.21 -9.49
CA ARG A 40 4.46 7.46 -10.94
C ARG A 40 3.26 8.33 -11.26
N LYS A 41 2.15 8.17 -10.52
CA LYS A 41 0.92 8.94 -10.77
C LYS A 41 1.03 10.42 -10.39
N THR A 42 1.78 10.74 -9.32
CA THR A 42 1.74 12.08 -8.69
C THR A 42 3.11 12.76 -8.58
N GLY A 43 4.21 12.07 -8.89
CA GLY A 43 5.58 12.56 -8.73
C GLY A 43 6.03 12.75 -7.28
N ARG A 44 5.15 12.54 -6.29
CA ARG A 44 5.45 12.74 -4.87
C ARG A 44 6.51 11.74 -4.39
N PRO A 45 7.56 12.21 -3.69
CA PRO A 45 8.52 11.33 -3.06
C PRO A 45 7.85 10.61 -1.89
N LEU A 46 8.14 9.32 -1.76
CA LEU A 46 7.72 8.49 -0.64
C LEU A 46 8.93 7.74 -0.10
N SER A 47 8.96 7.59 1.22
CA SER A 47 9.94 6.77 1.92
C SER A 47 9.21 5.79 2.83
N VAL A 48 9.51 4.51 2.68
CA VAL A 48 8.87 3.41 3.41
C VAL A 48 9.95 2.62 4.13
N THR A 49 9.93 2.62 5.46
CA THR A 49 10.74 1.71 6.28
C THR A 49 10.06 0.34 6.31
N LEU A 50 10.80 -0.70 5.94
CA LEU A 50 10.29 -2.04 5.80
C LEU A 50 10.29 -2.76 7.16
N THR A 51 9.17 -3.44 7.44
CA THR A 51 9.09 -4.38 8.55
C THR A 51 9.94 -5.62 8.26
N ARG A 52 10.17 -6.44 9.28
CA ARG A 52 10.91 -7.71 9.14
C ARG A 52 10.26 -8.62 8.11
N GLU A 53 8.94 -8.72 8.13
CA GLU A 53 8.13 -9.54 7.22
C GLU A 53 8.26 -9.03 5.78
N ALA A 54 8.20 -7.71 5.58
CA ALA A 54 8.39 -7.10 4.27
C ALA A 54 9.80 -7.37 3.72
N MET A 55 10.84 -7.27 4.57
CA MET A 55 12.22 -7.58 4.18
C MET A 55 12.39 -9.05 3.77
N VAL A 56 11.73 -9.99 4.45
CA VAL A 56 11.78 -11.43 4.09
C VAL A 56 11.20 -11.65 2.69
N LEU A 57 10.02 -11.08 2.41
CA LEU A 57 9.38 -11.21 1.10
C LEU A 57 10.19 -10.49 0.00
N LEU A 58 10.69 -9.29 0.29
CA LEU A 58 11.51 -8.52 -0.65
C LEU A 58 12.77 -9.31 -1.05
N LYS A 59 13.55 -9.80 -0.08
CA LYS A 59 14.79 -10.55 -0.36
C LYS A 59 14.55 -11.83 -1.14
N ARG A 60 13.38 -12.46 -0.97
CA ARG A 60 12.99 -13.67 -1.70
C ARG A 60 12.76 -13.41 -3.19
N TYR A 61 12.17 -12.27 -3.55
CA TYR A 61 11.77 -11.98 -4.93
C TYR A 61 12.62 -10.91 -5.63
N MET A 62 13.57 -10.30 -4.91
CA MET A 62 14.55 -9.38 -5.44
C MET A 62 15.27 -9.98 -6.66
N ASN A 63 15.41 -9.17 -7.70
CA ASN A 63 16.19 -9.51 -8.87
C ASN A 63 17.68 -9.61 -8.50
N ARG A 64 18.29 -10.77 -8.78
CA ARG A 64 19.71 -11.05 -8.49
C ARG A 64 20.66 -10.70 -9.63
N ASP A 65 20.15 -10.49 -10.84
CA ASP A 65 20.96 -10.12 -11.99
C ASP A 65 21.48 -8.68 -11.83
N SER A 66 22.78 -8.51 -11.62
CA SER A 66 23.43 -7.22 -11.40
C SER A 66 23.32 -6.25 -12.58
N SER A 67 23.08 -6.74 -13.80
CA SER A 67 22.93 -5.89 -14.99
C SER A 67 21.57 -5.19 -15.03
N SER A 68 20.54 -5.79 -14.41
CA SER A 68 19.22 -5.19 -14.32
C SER A 68 19.18 -4.10 -13.23
N PRO A 69 18.69 -2.88 -13.55
CA PRO A 69 18.53 -1.82 -12.56
C PRO A 69 17.31 -2.04 -11.66
N TYR A 70 16.35 -2.86 -12.09
CA TYR A 70 15.08 -3.05 -11.40
C TYR A 70 15.22 -3.97 -10.19
N LEU A 71 14.51 -3.64 -9.12
CA LEU A 71 14.46 -4.38 -7.87
C LEU A 71 13.78 -5.75 -8.04
N PHE A 72 12.82 -5.85 -8.97
CA PHE A 72 12.11 -7.08 -9.30
C PHE A 72 12.23 -7.38 -10.79
N SER A 73 12.31 -8.66 -11.14
CA SER A 73 12.32 -9.14 -12.55
C SER A 73 10.91 -9.08 -13.12
N LEU A 74 10.41 -7.86 -13.34
CA LEU A 74 9.12 -7.54 -13.97
C LEU A 74 9.30 -6.81 -15.30
N LEU A 75 10.44 -6.13 -15.48
CA LEU A 75 10.84 -5.38 -16.65
C LEU A 75 12.30 -5.71 -16.98
N GLU A 76 12.63 -5.65 -18.26
CA GLU A 76 13.99 -5.83 -18.80
C GLU A 76 14.43 -4.56 -19.53
N SER A 77 13.52 -3.98 -20.30
CA SER A 77 13.78 -2.79 -21.10
C SER A 77 13.97 -1.53 -20.25
N ARG A 78 14.73 -0.58 -20.79
CA ARG A 78 14.96 0.73 -20.15
C ARG A 78 13.64 1.47 -19.95
N GLU A 79 13.47 2.06 -18.77
CA GLU A 79 12.31 2.88 -18.47
C GLU A 79 12.12 4.01 -19.50
N GLY A 80 10.87 4.26 -19.89
CA GLY A 80 10.49 5.29 -20.84
C GLY A 80 10.45 4.81 -22.30
N THR A 81 10.91 3.59 -22.59
CA THR A 81 10.77 2.99 -23.93
C THR A 81 9.40 2.36 -24.14
N LYS A 82 9.02 2.14 -25.41
CA LYS A 82 7.76 1.47 -25.76
C LYS A 82 7.76 0.01 -25.32
N GLU A 83 8.94 -0.61 -25.33
CA GLU A 83 9.17 -2.00 -24.93
C GLU A 83 8.91 -2.17 -23.43
N ALA A 84 9.46 -1.29 -22.58
CA ALA A 84 9.22 -1.32 -21.14
C ALA A 84 7.73 -1.12 -20.80
N TYR A 85 7.02 -0.27 -21.57
CA TYR A 85 5.58 -0.10 -21.39
C TYR A 85 4.81 -1.38 -21.75
N ARG A 86 5.19 -2.08 -22.83
CA ARG A 86 4.59 -3.36 -23.23
C ARG A 86 4.88 -4.46 -22.20
N GLU A 87 6.12 -4.56 -21.72
CA GLU A 87 6.51 -5.49 -20.66
C GLU A 87 5.68 -5.26 -19.39
N TYR A 88 5.54 -4.01 -18.97
CA TYR A 88 4.69 -3.63 -17.85
C TYR A 88 3.23 -4.07 -18.04
N GLN A 89 2.64 -3.81 -19.22
CA GLN A 89 1.25 -4.20 -19.50
C GLN A 89 1.07 -5.72 -19.44
N LEU A 90 2.02 -6.49 -19.96
CA LEU A 90 2.01 -7.95 -19.90
C LEU A 90 2.16 -8.45 -18.46
N ALA A 91 3.11 -7.90 -17.71
CA ALA A 91 3.33 -8.23 -16.31
C ALA A 91 2.09 -7.95 -15.45
N LEU A 92 1.47 -6.77 -15.62
CA LEU A 92 0.25 -6.39 -14.93
C LEU A 92 -0.92 -7.33 -15.26
N ARG A 93 -1.12 -7.63 -16.55
CA ARG A 93 -2.18 -8.53 -17.00
C ARG A 93 -2.00 -9.92 -16.39
N GLY A 94 -0.80 -10.49 -16.48
CA GLY A 94 -0.48 -11.79 -15.90
C GLY A 94 -0.67 -11.79 -14.37
N PHE A 95 -0.24 -10.74 -13.69
CA PHE A 95 -0.42 -10.60 -12.24
C PHE A 95 -1.90 -10.56 -11.84
N ASN A 96 -2.72 -9.76 -12.53
CA ASN A 96 -4.15 -9.67 -12.26
C ASN A 96 -4.90 -10.99 -12.60
N GLN A 97 -4.50 -11.71 -13.65
CA GLN A 97 -5.05 -13.03 -13.95
C GLN A 97 -4.76 -14.04 -12.82
N GLN A 98 -3.55 -14.03 -12.26
CA GLN A 98 -3.21 -14.89 -11.13
C GLN A 98 -3.97 -14.50 -9.86
N LEU A 99 -4.22 -13.21 -9.63
CA LEU A 99 -5.05 -12.73 -8.51
C LEU A 99 -6.51 -13.11 -8.68
N LEU A 100 -7.05 -13.07 -9.89
CA LEU A 100 -8.40 -13.54 -10.21
C LEU A 100 -8.58 -15.01 -9.80
N LEU A 101 -7.64 -15.87 -10.21
CA LEU A 101 -7.64 -17.28 -9.84
C LEU A 101 -7.52 -17.46 -8.32
N LEU A 102 -6.66 -16.69 -7.66
CA LEU A 102 -6.50 -16.73 -6.20
C LEU A 102 -7.79 -16.31 -5.49
N GLY A 103 -8.47 -15.28 -5.98
CA GLY A 103 -9.73 -14.80 -5.44
C GLY A 103 -10.82 -15.87 -5.52
N ARG A 104 -10.92 -16.57 -6.65
CA ARG A 104 -11.85 -17.71 -6.81
C ARG A 104 -11.55 -18.84 -5.84
N LEU A 105 -10.29 -19.23 -5.68
CA LEU A 105 -9.88 -20.29 -4.74
C LEU A 105 -10.19 -19.94 -3.28
N LEU A 106 -10.12 -18.65 -2.92
CA LEU A 106 -10.40 -18.16 -1.56
C LEU A 106 -11.90 -17.87 -1.32
N GLY A 107 -12.78 -18.12 -2.30
CA GLY A 107 -14.20 -17.77 -2.19
C GLY A 107 -14.49 -16.26 -2.24
N LEU A 108 -13.52 -15.45 -2.67
CA LEU A 108 -13.64 -14.00 -2.85
C LEU A 108 -14.22 -13.61 -4.22
N GLY A 109 -14.35 -14.58 -5.13
CA GLY A 109 -14.78 -14.37 -6.52
C GLY A 109 -13.78 -13.50 -7.29
N ASP A 110 -14.30 -12.62 -8.15
CA ASP A 110 -13.50 -11.82 -9.09
C ASP A 110 -13.08 -10.45 -8.53
N ARG A 111 -12.98 -10.33 -7.20
CA ARG A 111 -12.74 -9.07 -6.48
C ARG A 111 -11.26 -8.72 -6.27
N LEU A 112 -10.34 -9.65 -6.55
CA LEU A 112 -8.91 -9.42 -6.37
C LEU A 112 -8.27 -8.86 -7.64
N SER A 113 -7.61 -7.72 -7.48
CA SER A 113 -6.75 -7.07 -8.46
C SER A 113 -5.50 -6.53 -7.76
N SER A 114 -4.48 -6.16 -8.53
CA SER A 114 -3.29 -5.49 -7.99
C SER A 114 -3.64 -4.23 -7.17
N TYR A 115 -4.70 -3.53 -7.53
CA TYR A 115 -5.12 -2.31 -6.84
C TYR A 115 -5.88 -2.59 -5.53
N THR A 116 -6.38 -3.82 -5.35
CA THR A 116 -7.03 -4.25 -4.12
C THR A 116 -6.10 -4.10 -2.91
N ALA A 117 -4.80 -4.44 -3.04
CA ALA A 117 -3.83 -4.27 -1.95
C ALA A 117 -3.78 -2.82 -1.41
N ARG A 118 -3.88 -1.85 -2.32
CA ARG A 118 -3.86 -0.43 -1.99
C ARG A 118 -5.12 0.03 -1.27
N HIS A 119 -6.28 -0.36 -1.78
CA HIS A 119 -7.56 -0.06 -1.14
C HIS A 119 -7.64 -0.70 0.24
N THR A 120 -7.26 -1.98 0.34
CA THR A 120 -7.26 -2.70 1.61
C THR A 120 -6.35 -2.02 2.63
N TRP A 121 -5.13 -1.61 2.26
CA TRP A 121 -4.26 -0.88 3.18
C TRP A 121 -4.89 0.43 3.68
N ALA A 122 -5.45 1.24 2.78
CA ALA A 122 -6.07 2.52 3.13
C ALA A 122 -7.27 2.35 4.07
N THR A 123 -8.17 1.43 3.72
CA THR A 123 -9.37 1.13 4.52
C THR A 123 -8.99 0.52 5.86
N THR A 124 -8.00 -0.39 5.92
CA THR A 124 -7.50 -0.93 7.20
C THR A 124 -6.90 0.18 8.07
N ALA A 125 -6.04 1.04 7.51
CA ALA A 125 -5.45 2.16 8.24
C ALA A 125 -6.53 3.07 8.85
N TYR A 126 -7.59 3.35 8.10
CA TYR A 126 -8.72 4.13 8.61
C TYR A 126 -9.48 3.44 9.74
N TYR A 127 -9.74 2.13 9.61
CA TYR A 127 -10.38 1.37 10.70
C TYR A 127 -9.48 1.22 11.93
N CYS A 128 -8.17 1.36 11.77
CA CYS A 128 -7.20 1.51 12.86
C CYS A 128 -7.10 2.95 13.39
N GLU A 129 -8.05 3.84 13.05
CA GLU A 129 -8.14 5.22 13.53
C GLU A 129 -6.92 6.09 13.19
N ILE A 130 -6.20 5.73 12.12
CA ILE A 130 -5.12 6.56 11.60
C ILE A 130 -5.75 7.79 10.94
N HIS A 131 -5.25 8.98 11.31
CA HIS A 131 -5.74 10.24 10.78
C HIS A 131 -5.70 10.24 9.23
N PRO A 132 -6.78 10.62 8.52
CA PRO A 132 -6.82 10.54 7.05
C PRO A 132 -5.71 11.35 6.35
N GLY A 133 -5.20 12.41 6.99
CA GLY A 133 -4.01 13.13 6.51
C GLY A 133 -2.75 12.26 6.46
N ILE A 134 -2.50 11.45 7.51
CA ILE A 134 -1.39 10.51 7.56
C ILE A 134 -1.56 9.43 6.49
N ILE A 135 -2.77 8.90 6.32
CA ILE A 135 -3.08 7.92 5.27
C ILE A 135 -2.81 8.52 3.88
N SER A 136 -3.25 9.76 3.64
CA SER A 136 -3.05 10.50 2.39
C SER A 136 -1.56 10.65 2.04
N GLU A 137 -0.75 11.07 3.01
CA GLU A 137 0.70 11.23 2.85
C GLU A 137 1.39 9.89 2.62
N ALA A 138 1.08 8.87 3.43
CA ALA A 138 1.59 7.52 3.28
C ALA A 138 1.33 6.93 1.89
N MET A 139 0.20 7.30 1.29
CA MET A 139 -0.24 6.86 -0.02
C MET A 139 0.30 7.74 -1.17
N GLY A 140 0.83 8.94 -0.88
CA GLY A 140 1.26 9.91 -1.89
C GLY A 140 0.11 10.49 -2.71
N HIS A 141 -1.08 10.62 -2.12
CA HIS A 141 -2.23 11.31 -2.73
C HIS A 141 -2.00 12.82 -2.77
N SER A 142 -2.56 13.51 -3.77
CA SER A 142 -2.43 14.97 -3.91
C SER A 142 -3.25 15.75 -2.87
N SER A 143 -4.34 15.17 -2.40
CA SER A 143 -5.25 15.74 -1.40
C SER A 143 -5.82 14.63 -0.51
N ILE A 144 -6.17 15.00 0.73
CA ILE A 144 -6.91 14.16 1.69
C ILE A 144 -8.25 13.70 1.13
N THR A 145 -8.90 14.50 0.26
CA THR A 145 -10.19 14.16 -0.38
C THR A 145 -10.12 12.88 -1.21
N VAL A 146 -8.96 12.58 -1.82
CA VAL A 146 -8.77 11.31 -2.53
C VAL A 146 -8.81 10.15 -1.55
N THR A 147 -8.33 10.34 -0.33
CA THR A 147 -8.36 9.35 0.74
C THR A 147 -9.77 9.17 1.31
N GLU A 148 -10.57 10.24 1.36
CA GLU A 148 -11.98 10.21 1.80
C GLU A 148 -12.84 9.25 0.98
N THR A 149 -12.51 9.05 -0.31
CA THR A 149 -13.21 8.07 -1.16
C THR A 149 -13.10 6.62 -0.66
N TYR A 150 -12.15 6.32 0.24
CA TYR A 150 -11.96 4.98 0.83
C TYR A 150 -12.65 4.80 2.18
N LEU A 151 -13.24 5.87 2.73
CA LEU A 151 -13.73 5.90 4.11
C LEU A 151 -15.20 5.52 4.14
N LYS A 152 -15.50 4.30 4.61
CA LYS A 152 -16.86 3.92 4.95
C LYS A 152 -17.25 4.59 6.28
N PRO A 153 -18.53 4.97 6.47
CA PRO A 153 -18.99 5.52 7.74
C PRO A 153 -18.63 4.61 8.93
N PHE A 154 -18.27 5.21 10.05
CA PHE A 154 -18.15 4.49 11.32
C PHE A 154 -19.52 3.95 11.75
N ARG A 155 -19.51 2.84 12.50
CA ARG A 155 -20.74 2.28 13.08
C ARG A 155 -21.08 3.06 14.37
N ASN A 156 -22.37 3.12 14.72
CA ASN A 156 -22.85 3.86 15.91
C ASN A 156 -22.05 3.57 17.17
N LYS A 157 -21.71 2.29 17.44
CA LYS A 157 -20.86 1.92 18.58
C LYS A 157 -19.56 2.72 18.70
N LYS A 158 -18.89 2.97 17.57
CA LYS A 158 -17.65 3.78 17.52
C LYS A 158 -17.90 5.26 17.79
N ILE A 159 -19.05 5.77 17.34
CA ILE A 159 -19.47 7.15 17.60
C ILE A 159 -19.78 7.33 19.09
N ASP A 160 -20.41 6.34 19.71
CA ASP A 160 -20.70 6.33 21.14
C ASP A 160 -19.40 6.31 21.99
N GLU A 161 -18.43 5.47 21.61
CA GLU A 161 -17.09 5.44 22.22
C GLU A 161 -16.39 6.81 22.12
N ALA A 162 -16.47 7.48 20.97
CA ALA A 162 -15.91 8.81 20.79
C ALA A 162 -16.61 9.87 21.67
N ASN A 163 -17.93 9.82 21.77
CA ASN A 163 -18.69 10.71 22.64
C ASN A 163 -18.31 10.51 24.12
N GLN A 164 -18.07 9.26 24.54
CA GLN A 164 -17.65 8.97 25.89
C GLN A 164 -16.27 9.57 26.21
N LEU A 165 -15.31 9.47 25.28
CA LEU A 165 -13.99 10.09 25.43
C LEU A 165 -14.08 11.62 25.60
N VAL A 166 -14.90 12.29 24.78
CA VAL A 166 -15.10 13.74 24.86
C VAL A 166 -15.72 14.15 26.19
N THR A 167 -16.80 13.46 26.60
CA THR A 167 -17.51 13.79 27.84
C THR A 167 -16.66 13.49 29.08
N ASP A 168 -15.87 12.42 29.08
CA ASP A 168 -14.97 12.08 30.18
C ASP A 168 -13.80 13.08 30.30
N PHE A 169 -13.26 13.57 29.18
CA PHE A 169 -12.24 14.62 29.18
C PHE A 169 -12.75 15.91 29.85
N VAL A 170 -13.98 16.33 29.54
CA VAL A 170 -14.61 17.50 30.16
C VAL A 170 -14.83 17.27 31.65
N LYS A 171 -15.38 16.11 32.04
CA LYS A 171 -15.62 15.77 33.46
C LYS A 171 -14.34 15.83 34.29
N ARG A 172 -13.22 15.29 33.77
CA ARG A 172 -11.92 15.33 34.46
C ARG A 172 -11.40 16.76 34.61
N THR A 173 -11.53 17.57 33.56
CA THR A 173 -11.10 18.97 33.57
C THR A 173 -11.91 19.81 34.56
N VAL A 174 -13.23 19.62 34.61
CA VAL A 174 -14.12 20.35 35.53
C VAL A 174 -13.93 19.90 36.98
N SER A 175 -13.77 18.59 37.23
CA SER A 175 -13.56 18.08 38.58
C SER A 175 -12.19 18.50 39.16
N GLY A 176 -11.17 18.66 38.30
CA GLY A 176 -9.86 19.20 38.71
C GLY A 176 -9.82 20.72 38.91
N LEU A 177 -10.85 21.45 38.47
CA LEU A 177 -11.03 22.90 38.69
C LEU A 177 -11.79 23.21 39.99
N ILE A 178 -12.40 22.20 40.62
CA ILE A 178 -13.23 22.32 41.83
C ILE A 178 -12.56 21.63 43.05
N ALA A 179 -11.34 21.07 42.87
CA ALA A 179 -10.54 20.47 43.93
C ALA A 179 -9.48 21.43 44.47
#